data_AF-I3NB34-F1
#
_entry.id   AF-I3NB34-F1
#
_cell.length_a   1.000
_cell.length_b   1.000
_cell.length_c   1.000
_cell.angle_alpha   90.00
_cell.angle_beta   90.00
_cell.angle_gamma   90.00
#
_symmetry.space_group_name_H-M   'P 1'
#
loop_
_entity.id
_entity.type
_entity.pdbx_description
1 polymer ?
#
loop_
_entity_poly.entity_id
_entity_poly.type
_entity_poly.pdbx_seq_one_letter_code
_entity_poly.pdbx_strand_id
1 'polypeptide(L)'
;MEILTSAIGTDIQISVQVSDTEGLLVECDSGGWFPQAEMTWRDSSGNTIPHSSKYYSQDGTGLLHLKMSVLLKNSTHGPVTCCFYNPATGQEKRAGIVIS
;
A
#
# COMPACT_ATOMS: atom_id res chain seq x y z
N MET A 1 0.61 -30.58 -10.21
CA MET A 1 0.55 -29.14 -10.54
C MET A 1 -0.22 -28.49 -9.41
N GLU A 2 0.43 -27.70 -8.57
CA GLU A 2 -0.28 -26.92 -7.55
C GLU A 2 -0.83 -25.66 -8.21
N ILE A 3 -2.12 -25.41 -8.02
CA ILE A 3 -2.77 -24.18 -8.49
C ILE A 3 -2.66 -23.20 -7.34
N LEU A 4 -1.95 -22.09 -7.55
CA LEU A 4 -1.93 -21.01 -6.57
C LEU A 4 -3.32 -20.39 -6.49
N THR A 5 -4.02 -20.62 -5.39
CA THR A 5 -5.37 -20.07 -5.17
C THR A 5 -5.33 -18.73 -4.45
N SER A 6 -4.35 -18.57 -3.54
CA SER A 6 -4.08 -17.31 -2.86
C SER A 6 -2.68 -17.29 -2.24
N ALA A 7 -2.15 -16.09 -2.05
CA ALA A 7 -0.94 -15.81 -1.27
C ALA A 7 -1.12 -14.46 -0.56
N ILE A 8 -0.73 -14.42 0.71
CA ILE A 8 -0.71 -13.19 1.50
C ILE A 8 0.70 -12.61 1.43
N GLY A 9 0.80 -11.31 1.14
CA GLY A 9 2.10 -10.69 0.92
C GLY A 9 2.95 -10.53 2.17
N THR A 10 4.18 -10.09 1.94
CA THR A 10 5.12 -9.71 2.99
C THR A 10 4.61 -8.51 3.79
N ASP A 11 5.29 -8.17 4.88
CA ASP A 11 4.99 -6.94 5.59
C ASP A 11 5.17 -5.72 4.68
N ILE A 12 4.36 -4.69 4.93
CA ILE A 12 4.36 -3.49 4.12
C ILE A 12 5.51 -2.60 4.56
N GLN A 13 6.38 -2.24 3.62
CA GLN A 13 7.45 -1.28 3.82
C GLN A 13 6.97 0.11 3.40
N ILE A 14 7.29 1.11 4.21
CA ILE A 14 6.97 2.52 3.92
C ILE A 14 8.25 3.26 3.60
N SER A 15 8.26 3.98 2.48
CA SER A 15 9.31 4.92 2.11
C SER A 15 8.73 6.33 2.00
N VAL A 16 9.52 7.32 2.39
CA VAL A 16 9.13 8.74 2.40
C VAL A 16 10.15 9.54 1.62
N GLN A 17 9.68 10.39 0.72
CA GLN A 17 10.49 11.28 -0.09
C GLN A 17 9.92 12.70 -0.02
N VAL A 18 10.81 13.70 0.05
CA VAL A 18 10.40 15.10 -0.07
C VAL A 18 10.06 15.38 -1.53
N SER A 19 8.87 15.93 -1.76
CA SER A 19 8.39 16.31 -3.09
C SER A 19 8.68 17.78 -3.36
N ASP A 20 9.00 18.11 -4.61
CA ASP A 20 9.22 19.49 -5.08
C ASP A 20 7.95 20.37 -4.95
N THR A 21 6.78 19.74 -4.75
CA THR A 21 5.46 20.39 -4.64
C THR A 21 5.07 20.78 -3.20
N GLU A 22 6.04 21.03 -2.32
CA GLU A 22 5.83 21.37 -0.90
C GLU A 22 5.01 20.31 -0.14
N GLY A 23 5.35 19.03 -0.34
CA GLY A 23 4.72 17.90 0.35
C GLY A 23 5.65 16.70 0.50
N LEU A 24 5.13 15.64 1.11
CA LEU A 24 5.82 14.37 1.29
C LEU A 24 5.16 13.31 0.40
N LEU A 25 5.93 12.74 -0.50
CA LEU A 25 5.52 11.55 -1.26
C LEU A 25 5.82 10.32 -0.42
N VAL A 26 4.77 9.61 -0.03
CA VAL A 26 4.86 8.38 0.76
C VAL A 26 4.48 7.20 -0.12
N GLU A 27 5.32 6.18 -0.21
CA GLU A 27 5.07 4.95 -0.96
C GLU A 27 5.06 3.74 -0.01
N CYS A 28 4.00 2.93 -0.12
CA CYS A 28 3.94 1.60 0.47
C CYS A 28 4.30 0.54 -0.56
N ASP A 29 5.05 -0.46 -0.11
CA ASP A 29 5.63 -1.54 -0.91
C ASP A 29 5.40 -2.90 -0.22
N SER A 30 4.93 -3.90 -0.96
CA SER A 30 4.81 -5.28 -0.45
C SER A 30 4.79 -6.30 -1.60
N GLY A 31 5.54 -7.39 -1.44
CA GLY A 31 5.62 -8.50 -2.39
C GLY A 31 4.79 -9.72 -1.98
N GLY A 32 4.64 -10.69 -2.88
CA GLY A 32 4.11 -12.02 -2.54
C GLY A 32 2.59 -12.14 -2.55
N TRP A 33 1.86 -11.28 -3.28
CA TRP A 33 0.40 -11.29 -3.29
C TRP A 33 -0.19 -12.15 -4.41
N PHE A 34 -1.23 -12.91 -4.10
CA PHE A 34 -2.10 -13.52 -5.10
C PHE A 34 -3.53 -13.73 -4.55
N PRO A 35 -4.59 -13.43 -5.31
CA PRO A 35 -4.59 -12.60 -6.52
C PRO A 35 -4.18 -11.15 -6.18
N GLN A 36 -4.39 -10.21 -7.11
CA GLN A 36 -4.10 -8.80 -6.84
C GLN A 36 -4.89 -8.29 -5.62
N ALA A 37 -4.19 -7.67 -4.67
CA ALA A 37 -4.81 -7.08 -3.49
C ALA A 37 -5.51 -5.76 -3.81
N GLU A 38 -6.54 -5.43 -3.06
CA GLU A 38 -7.11 -4.09 -3.04
C GLU A 38 -6.24 -3.18 -2.16
N MET A 39 -5.72 -2.10 -2.75
CA MET A 39 -4.85 -1.15 -2.07
C MET A 39 -5.57 0.16 -1.77
N THR A 40 -5.55 0.60 -0.51
CA THR A 40 -6.12 1.88 -0.08
C THR A 40 -5.21 2.62 0.89
N TRP A 41 -5.23 3.94 0.84
CA TRP A 41 -4.70 4.81 1.89
C TRP A 41 -5.86 5.29 2.76
N ARG A 42 -5.67 5.37 4.07
CA ARG A 42 -6.68 5.82 5.02
C ARG A 42 -6.12 6.88 5.98
N ASP A 43 -6.93 7.88 6.27
CA ASP A 43 -6.64 8.87 7.30
C ASP A 43 -6.94 8.31 8.71
N SER A 44 -6.69 9.13 9.74
CA SER A 44 -6.94 8.78 11.14
C SER A 44 -8.40 8.49 11.47
N SER A 45 -9.32 8.99 10.65
CA SER A 45 -10.77 8.77 10.78
C SER A 45 -11.22 7.52 10.01
N GLY A 46 -10.31 6.86 9.30
CA GLY A 46 -10.58 5.70 8.46
C GLY A 46 -11.09 6.05 7.06
N ASN A 47 -11.14 7.33 6.68
CA ASN A 47 -11.58 7.73 5.34
C ASN A 47 -10.51 7.39 4.31
N THR A 48 -10.94 6.95 3.13
CA THR A 48 -10.02 6.68 2.02
C THR A 48 -9.42 7.99 1.49
N ILE A 49 -8.09 8.04 1.43
CA ILE A 49 -7.34 9.13 0.81
C ILE A 49 -7.06 8.76 -0.65
N PRO A 50 -7.23 9.69 -1.62
CA PRO A 50 -6.81 9.47 -2.99
C PRO A 50 -5.32 9.14 -3.08
N HIS A 51 -4.99 8.07 -3.79
CA HIS A 51 -3.60 7.71 -4.07
C HIS A 51 -3.04 8.57 -5.21
N SER A 52 -1.73 8.80 -5.20
CA SER A 52 -1.02 9.46 -6.29
C SER A 52 -0.67 8.48 -7.41
N SER A 53 -0.28 7.26 -7.06
CA SER A 53 -0.02 6.19 -8.03
C SER A 53 -0.26 4.81 -7.42
N LYS A 54 -0.46 3.82 -8.31
CA LYS A 54 -0.45 2.39 -8.00
C LYS A 54 0.38 1.68 -9.05
N TYR A 55 1.19 0.72 -8.61
CA TYR A 55 2.02 -0.08 -9.49
C TYR A 55 1.94 -1.54 -9.08
N TYR A 56 2.01 -2.40 -10.10
CA TYR A 56 1.88 -3.84 -10.00
C TYR A 56 2.94 -4.46 -10.90
N SER A 57 3.65 -5.44 -10.37
CA SER A 57 4.52 -6.30 -11.18
C SER A 57 4.37 -7.74 -10.72
N GLN A 58 4.62 -8.68 -11.62
CA GLN A 58 4.55 -10.10 -11.31
C GLN A 58 5.95 -10.69 -11.41
N ASP A 59 6.32 -11.50 -10.41
CA ASP A 59 7.59 -12.21 -10.43
C ASP A 59 7.51 -13.51 -11.26
N GLY A 60 8.65 -14.20 -11.39
CA GLY A 60 8.75 -15.46 -12.14
C GLY A 60 7.96 -16.62 -11.53
N THR A 61 7.45 -16.46 -10.31
CA THR A 61 6.61 -17.45 -9.60
C THR A 61 5.11 -17.18 -9.74
N GLY A 62 4.74 -16.05 -10.36
CA GLY A 62 3.34 -15.65 -10.52
C GLY A 62 2.79 -14.81 -9.37
N LEU A 63 3.63 -14.46 -8.37
CA LEU A 63 3.24 -13.62 -7.26
C LEU A 63 3.39 -12.14 -7.62
N LEU A 64 2.51 -11.32 -7.05
CA LEU A 64 2.46 -9.89 -7.32
C LEU A 64 3.24 -9.10 -6.28
N HIS A 65 4.01 -8.16 -6.80
CA HIS A 65 4.60 -7.06 -6.06
C HIS A 65 3.78 -5.80 -6.27
N LEU A 66 3.38 -5.20 -5.16
CA LEU A 66 2.41 -4.13 -5.09
C LEU A 66 3.06 -2.87 -4.52
N LYS A 67 2.81 -1.74 -5.19
CA LYS A 67 3.21 -0.42 -4.73
C LYS A 67 2.06 0.56 -4.82
N MET A 68 1.95 1.45 -3.85
CA MET A 68 0.97 2.52 -3.87
C MET A 68 1.52 3.75 -3.17
N SER A 69 1.41 4.91 -3.82
CA SER A 69 1.91 6.18 -3.29
C SER A 69 0.78 7.16 -2.95
N VAL A 70 1.07 8.10 -2.07
CA VAL A 70 0.22 9.24 -1.72
C VAL A 70 1.07 10.48 -1.48
N LEU A 71 0.64 11.61 -2.02
CA LEU A 71 1.21 12.92 -1.72
C LEU A 71 0.51 13.52 -0.51
N LEU A 72 1.23 13.63 0.60
CA LEU A 72 0.75 14.26 1.83
C LEU A 72 1.21 15.71 1.86
N LYS A 73 0.28 16.61 2.16
CA LYS A 73 0.57 18.05 2.28
C LYS A 73 0.78 18.41 3.74
N ASN A 74 1.35 19.58 4.01
CA ASN A 74 1.60 20.06 5.38
C ASN A 74 0.35 20.14 6.27
N SER A 75 -0.87 20.14 5.69
CA SER A 75 -2.14 20.10 6.41
C SER A 75 -2.60 18.69 6.80
N THR A 76 -1.85 17.65 6.48
CA THR A 76 -2.19 16.28 6.88
C THR A 76 -1.88 16.10 8.37
N HIS A 77 -2.91 15.95 9.18
CA HIS A 77 -2.79 15.74 10.62
C HIS A 77 -3.14 14.30 10.98
N GLY A 78 -2.31 13.68 11.83
CA GLY A 78 -2.54 12.33 12.33
C GLY A 78 -1.95 11.21 11.46
N PRO A 79 -2.14 9.94 11.88
CA PRO A 79 -1.62 8.79 11.16
C PRO A 79 -2.26 8.64 9.78
N VAL A 80 -1.43 8.34 8.80
CA VAL A 80 -1.85 7.90 7.47
C VAL A 80 -1.45 6.44 7.30
N THR A 81 -2.41 5.59 6.94
CA THR A 81 -2.24 4.13 6.91
C THR A 81 -2.48 3.59 5.52
N CYS A 82 -1.54 2.83 4.95
CA CYS A 82 -1.79 2.03 3.76
C CYS A 82 -2.32 0.64 4.16
N CYS A 83 -3.26 0.15 3.38
CA CYS A 83 -4.06 -1.05 3.65
C CYS A 83 -4.12 -1.91 2.38
N PHE A 84 -3.58 -3.13 2.43
CA PHE A 84 -3.58 -4.10 1.33
C PHE A 84 -4.47 -5.28 1.71
N TYR A 85 -5.62 -5.41 1.04
CA TYR A 85 -6.64 -6.41 1.32
C TYR A 85 -6.63 -7.52 0.26
N ASN A 86 -6.49 -8.78 0.68
CA ASN A 86 -6.60 -9.92 -0.22
C ASN A 86 -8.08 -10.35 -0.33
N PRO A 87 -8.73 -10.19 -1.50
CA PRO A 87 -10.15 -10.52 -1.66
C PRO A 87 -10.44 -12.03 -1.64
N ALA A 88 -9.44 -12.87 -1.91
CA ALA A 88 -9.60 -14.32 -1.89
C ALA A 88 -9.56 -14.90 -0.48
N THR A 89 -8.77 -14.30 0.43
CA THR A 89 -8.62 -14.79 1.82
C THR A 89 -9.35 -13.94 2.85
N GLY A 90 -9.78 -12.73 2.49
CA GLY A 90 -10.36 -11.76 3.43
C GLY A 90 -9.35 -11.14 4.40
N GLN A 91 -8.05 -11.39 4.22
CA GLN A 91 -7.00 -10.88 5.10
C GLN A 91 -6.51 -9.51 4.66
N GLU A 92 -6.15 -8.67 5.62
CA GLU A 92 -5.60 -7.34 5.36
C GLU A 92 -4.26 -7.11 6.06
N LYS A 93 -3.29 -6.54 5.35
CA LYS A 93 -2.07 -5.99 5.93
C LYS A 93 -2.12 -4.47 5.94
N ARG A 94 -1.64 -3.87 7.03
CA ARG A 94 -1.65 -2.42 7.24
C ARG A 94 -0.28 -1.94 7.72
N ALA A 95 0.14 -0.77 7.28
CA ALA A 95 1.26 -0.04 7.86
C ALA A 95 0.92 1.45 7.86
N GLY A 96 1.32 2.17 8.91
CA GLY A 96 1.01 3.58 9.07
C GLY A 96 2.22 4.40 9.46
N ILE A 97 2.16 5.68 9.12
CA ILE A 97 3.15 6.69 9.47
C ILE A 97 2.46 7.92 10.04
N VAL A 98 3.11 8.57 10.99
CA VAL A 98 2.72 9.89 11.49
C VAL A 98 3.77 10.88 11.02
N ILE A 99 3.34 11.94 10.37
CA ILE A 99 4.19 13.09 10.03
C ILE A 99 3.96 14.12 11.13
N SER A 100 5.01 14.40 11.91
CA SER A 100 5.02 15.35 13.04
C SER A 100 5.91 16.53 12.75
#